data_AF-A0A351Y5S0-F1
#
_entry.id   AF-A0A351Y5S0-F1
#
_cell.length_a   1.000
_cell.length_b   1.000
_cell.length_c   1.000
_cell.angle_alpha   90.00
_cell.angle_beta   90.00
_cell.angle_gamma   90.00
#
_symmetry.space_group_name_H-M   'P 1'
#
loop_
_entity.id
_entity.type
_entity.pdbx_description
1 polymer ?
#
loop_
_entity_poly.entity_id
_entity_poly.type
_entity_poly.pdbx_seq_one_letter_code
_entity_poly.pdbx_strand_id
1 'polypeptide(L)' 'MTTKKSSCILSAAEKLVVQNMYQNLKSQYNNNISKLSDFLNTFQSMVKDEAQLSKSCTLEYLLSLIEDDLGSQ' A
#
# COMPACT_ATOMS: atom_id res chain seq x y z
N MET A 1 27.75 -4.44 12.10
CA MET A 1 26.71 -3.47 12.49
C MET A 1 25.40 -3.94 11.91
N THR A 2 24.59 -4.66 12.68
CA THR A 2 23.28 -5.17 12.25
C THR A 2 22.26 -4.05 12.38
N THR A 3 21.75 -3.61 11.25
CA THR A 3 20.68 -2.61 11.11
C THR A 3 19.49 -3.06 11.95
N LYS A 4 19.10 -2.27 12.95
CA LYS A 4 17.79 -2.42 13.61
C LYS A 4 16.74 -2.25 12.51
N LYS A 5 16.24 -3.36 11.97
CA LYS A 5 14.92 -3.39 11.31
C LYS A 5 13.96 -2.86 12.36
N SER A 6 13.50 -1.63 12.18
CA SER A 6 12.37 -1.10 12.94
C SER A 6 11.22 -2.07 12.68
N SER A 7 11.00 -2.96 13.64
CA SER A 7 9.92 -3.93 13.70
C SER A 7 8.62 -3.19 14.00
N CYS A 8 8.24 -2.28 13.12
CA CYS A 8 7.02 -1.56 13.33
C CYS A 8 5.84 -2.42 12.89
N ILE A 9 5.09 -2.89 13.87
CA ILE A 9 3.96 -3.79 13.68
C ILE A 9 2.69 -2.98 13.91
N LEU A 10 1.92 -2.78 12.84
CA LEU A 10 0.56 -2.25 12.96
C LEU A 10 -0.32 -3.25 13.72
N SER A 11 -1.13 -2.73 14.65
CA SER A 11 -2.20 -3.49 15.28
C SER A 11 -3.25 -3.93 14.25
N ALA A 12 -4.07 -4.91 14.60
CA ALA A 12 -5.17 -5.36 13.74
C ALA A 12 -6.14 -4.21 13.39
N ALA A 13 -6.40 -3.30 14.35
CA ALA A 13 -7.27 -2.15 14.13
C ALA A 13 -6.67 -1.16 13.12
N GLU A 14 -5.37 -0.84 13.24
CA GLU A 14 -4.68 0.03 12.31
C GLU A 14 -4.62 -0.56 10.90
N LYS A 15 -4.33 -1.87 10.79
CA LYS A 15 -4.38 -2.58 9.51
C LYS A 15 -5.75 -2.48 8.86
N LEU A 16 -6.81 -2.66 9.64
CA LEU A 16 -8.18 -2.61 9.14
C LEU A 16 -8.56 -1.20 8.65
N VAL A 17 -8.10 -0.14 9.34
CA VAL A 17 -8.28 1.25 8.89
C VAL A 17 -7.57 1.48 7.55
N VAL A 18 -6.30 1.07 7.44
CA VAL A 18 -5.51 1.24 6.20
C VAL A 18 -6.11 0.45 5.05
N GLN A 19 -6.53 -0.79 5.29
CA GLN A 19 -7.22 -1.61 4.30
C GLN A 19 -8.51 -0.95 3.83
N ASN A 20 -9.34 -0.43 4.74
CA ASN A 20 -10.59 0.22 4.37
C ASN A 20 -10.35 1.50 3.55
N MET A 21 -9.36 2.31 3.93
CA MET A 21 -8.97 3.50 3.15
C MET A 21 -8.51 3.11 1.74
N TYR A 22 -7.66 2.08 1.63
CA TYR A 22 -7.18 1.59 0.35
C TYR A 22 -8.32 1.05 -0.53
N GLN A 23 -9.18 0.19 0.02
CA GLN A 23 -10.32 -0.36 -0.73
C GLN A 23 -11.28 0.74 -1.19
N ASN A 24 -11.52 1.76 -0.37
CA ASN A 24 -12.36 2.89 -0.76
C ASN A 24 -11.75 3.67 -1.95
N LEU A 25 -10.44 3.94 -1.91
CA LEU A 25 -9.73 4.59 -3.03
C LEU A 25 -9.79 3.73 -4.31
N LYS A 26 -9.45 2.45 -4.19
CA LYS A 26 -9.48 1.47 -5.29
C LYS A 26 -10.87 1.35 -5.91
N SER A 27 -11.93 1.38 -5.10
CA SER A 27 -13.31 1.21 -5.56
C SER A 27 -13.73 2.24 -6.62
N GLN A 28 -13.10 3.42 -6.64
CA GLN A 28 -13.38 4.46 -7.63
C GLN A 28 -12.89 4.10 -9.05
N TYR A 29 -12.00 3.12 -9.18
CA TYR A 29 -11.37 2.71 -10.43
C TYR A 29 -11.81 1.31 -10.90
N ASN A 30 -12.52 0.54 -10.07
CA ASN A 30 -12.92 -0.85 -10.35
C ASN A 30 -13.80 -1.04 -11.59
N ASN A 31 -14.43 0.01 -12.11
CA ASN A 31 -15.29 -0.07 -13.28
C ASN A 31 -14.52 -0.13 -14.61
N ASN A 32 -13.19 0.07 -14.59
CA ASN A 32 -12.34 0.00 -15.78
C ASN A 32 -10.96 -0.56 -15.42
N ILE A 33 -10.68 -1.77 -15.91
CA ILE A 33 -9.45 -2.52 -15.61
C ILE A 33 -8.18 -1.74 -16.00
N SER A 34 -8.18 -1.06 -17.16
CA SER A 34 -7.02 -0.25 -17.59
C SER A 34 -6.77 0.91 -16.62
N LYS A 35 -7.83 1.63 -16.23
CA LYS A 35 -7.71 2.74 -15.26
C LYS A 35 -7.29 2.25 -13.87
N LEU A 36 -7.78 1.07 -13.47
CA LEU A 36 -7.37 0.43 -12.22
C LEU A 36 -5.87 0.09 -12.26
N SER A 37 -5.39 -0.51 -13.34
CA SER A 37 -3.97 -0.85 -13.50
C SER A 37 -3.08 0.39 -13.47
N ASP A 38 -3.43 1.45 -14.22
CA ASP A 38 -2.69 2.72 -14.21
C ASP A 38 -2.67 3.37 -12.82
N PHE A 39 -3.81 3.34 -12.12
CA PHE A 39 -3.92 3.82 -10.75
C PHE A 39 -3.00 3.04 -9.81
N LEU A 40 -3.06 1.70 -9.82
CA LEU A 40 -2.26 0.86 -8.93
C LEU A 40 -0.76 1.05 -9.16
N ASN A 41 -0.30 1.11 -10.42
CA ASN A 41 1.10 1.35 -10.75
C ASN A 41 1.57 2.73 -10.28
N THR A 42 0.78 3.77 -10.53
CA THR A 42 1.11 5.14 -10.08
C THR A 42 1.15 5.22 -8.55
N PHE A 43 0.17 4.62 -7.90
CA PHE A 43 0.04 4.67 -6.45
C PHE A 43 1.15 3.85 -5.76
N GLN A 44 1.54 2.70 -6.33
CA GLN A 44 2.69 1.93 -5.87
C GLN A 44 3.96 2.79 -5.89
N SER A 45 4.23 3.50 -6.99
CA SER A 45 5.43 4.34 -7.10
C SER A 45 5.47 5.41 -6.02
N MET A 46 4.37 6.14 -5.83
CA MET A 46 4.27 7.20 -4.82
C MET A 46 4.45 6.66 -3.39
N VAL A 47 3.77 5.56 -3.07
CA VAL A 47 3.84 4.96 -1.72
C VAL A 47 5.22 4.36 -1.47
N LYS A 48 5.85 3.75 -2.48
CA LYS A 48 7.20 3.20 -2.39
C LYS A 48 8.24 4.28 -2.10
N ASP A 49 8.19 5.40 -2.83
CA ASP A 49 9.11 6.53 -2.62
C ASP A 49 8.95 7.09 -1.20
N GLU A 50 7.72 7.31 -0.75
CA GLU A 50 7.46 7.84 0.59
C GLU A 50 7.78 6.83 1.70
N ALA A 51 7.51 5.54 1.50
CA ALA A 51 7.86 4.49 2.46
C ALA A 51 9.38 4.39 2.66
N GLN A 52 10.16 4.54 1.59
CA GLN A 52 11.63 4.53 1.66
C GLN A 52 12.18 5.74 2.45
N LEU A 53 11.57 6.91 2.28
CA LEU A 53 11.98 8.14 2.96
C LEU A 53 11.57 8.15 4.44
N SER A 54 10.31 7.81 4.72
CA SER A 54 9.70 7.94 6.04
C SER A 54 9.91 6.72 6.95
N LYS A 55 10.19 5.54 6.38
CA LYS A 55 10.18 4.24 7.09
C LYS A 55 8.87 4.02 7.87
N SER A 56 7.76 4.53 7.31
CA SER A 56 6.43 4.43 7.89
C SER A 56 5.84 3.05 7.66
N CYS A 57 5.50 2.38 8.76
CA CYS A 57 4.88 1.05 8.80
C CYS A 57 3.49 1.06 8.14
N THR A 58 2.77 2.18 8.24
CA THR A 58 1.51 2.40 7.53
C THR A 58 1.72 2.38 6.03
N LEU A 59 2.79 3.01 5.54
CA LEU A 59 3.09 3.06 4.11
C LEU A 59 3.69 1.75 3.60
N GLU A 60 4.53 1.08 4.39
CA GLU A 60 5.00 -0.27 4.07
C GLU A 60 3.83 -1.26 3.97
N TYR A 61 2.87 -1.18 4.89
CA TYR A 61 1.67 -2.01 4.82
C TYR A 61 0.77 -1.64 3.63
N LEU A 62 0.55 -0.35 3.38
CA LEU A 62 -0.20 0.10 2.21
C LEU A 62 0.45 -0.38 0.90
N LEU A 63 1.79 -0.32 0.81
CA LEU A 63 2.54 -0.84 -0.34
C LEU A 63 2.28 -2.33 -0.54
N SER A 64 2.28 -3.14 0.52
CA SER A 64 2.00 -4.57 0.42
C SER A 64 0.60 -4.86 -0.14
N LEU A 65 -0.42 -4.07 0.24
CA LEU A 65 -1.78 -4.24 -0.30
C LEU A 65 -1.86 -3.93 -1.80
N ILE A 66 -1.10 -2.94 -2.26
CA ILE A 66 -1.03 -2.57 -3.68
C ILE A 66 -0.29 -3.66 -4.48
N GLU A 67 0.81 -4.18 -3.94
CA GLU A 67 1.61 -5.25 -4.56
C GLU A 67 0.82 -6.56 -4.66
N ASP A 68 0.03 -6.92 -3.65
CA ASP A 68 -0.86 -8.08 -3.68
C ASP A 68 -1.91 -7.96 -4.81
N ASP A 69 -2.49 -6.77 -5.01
CA ASP A 69 -3.46 -6.53 -6.08
C ASP A 69 -2.83 -6.53 -7.48
N LEU A 70 -1.57 -6.06 -7.62
CA LEU A 70 -0.83 -6.12 -8.89
C LEU A 70 -0.39 -7.55 -9.23
N GLY A 71 -0.04 -8.37 -8.23
CA GLY A 71 0.33 -9.77 -8.41
C GLY A 71 -0.85 -10.71 -8.64
N SER A 72 -2.08 -10.26 -8.40
CA SER A 72 -3.32 -11.02 -8.60
C SER A 72 -4.01 -10.75 -9.95
N GLN A 73 -3.45 -9.85 -10.78
CA GLN A 73 -3.88 -9.62 -12.17
C GLN A 73 -3.22 -10.63 -13.12
#